data_AF-A0A970R890-F1
#
_entry.id   AF-A0A970R890-F1
#
_cell.length_a   1.000
_cell.length_b   1.000
_cell.length_c   1.000
_cell.angle_alpha   90.00
_cell.angle_beta   90.00
_cell.angle_gamma   90.00
#
_symmetry.space_group_name_H-M   'P 1'
#
loop_
_entity.id
_entity.type
_entity.pdbx_description
1 polymer ?
#
loop_
_entity_poly.entity_id
_entity_poly.type
_entity_poly.pdbx_seq_one_letter_code
_entity_poly.pdbx_strand_id
1 'polypeptide(L)'
;MAKPDKNIFHYTAGSLMEILKDLPTDMPVVVSGYETGYENIYPPQIMKLTFHPESAYWDGQFRVAEPDESDCFEALVLGREERYD
;
A
#
# COMPACT_ATOMS: atom_id res chain seq x y z
N MET A 1 21.65 -2.02 22.47
CA MET A 1 20.70 -2.63 21.51
C MET A 1 21.43 -2.84 20.19
N ALA A 2 21.41 -4.06 19.65
CA ALA A 2 21.96 -4.32 18.32
C ALA A 2 21.09 -3.62 17.27
N LYS A 3 21.70 -3.00 16.27
CA LYS A 3 20.96 -2.44 15.14
C LYS A 3 20.45 -3.59 14.27
N PRO A 4 19.26 -3.49 13.69
CA PRO A 4 18.78 -4.47 12.71
C PRO A 4 19.79 -4.58 11.56
N ASP A 5 19.97 -5.80 11.05
CA ASP A 5 20.70 -6.04 9.82
C ASP A 5 19.98 -5.29 8.68
N LYS A 6 20.73 -4.58 7.83
CA LYS A 6 20.16 -3.86 6.69
C LYS A 6 19.45 -4.78 5.69
N ASN A 7 19.77 -6.08 5.70
CA ASN A 7 19.18 -7.07 4.81
C ASN A 7 17.73 -7.41 5.14
N ILE A 8 17.19 -6.97 6.29
CA ILE A 8 15.79 -7.23 6.65
C ILE A 8 14.81 -6.26 5.97
N PHE A 9 15.30 -5.18 5.35
CA PHE A 9 14.45 -4.18 4.72
C PHE A 9 14.25 -4.52 3.25
N HIS A 10 12.99 -4.66 2.82
CA HIS A 10 12.67 -4.92 1.41
C HIS A 10 12.96 -3.72 0.51
N TYR A 11 12.80 -2.51 1.06
CA TYR A 11 12.97 -1.27 0.34
C TYR A 11 13.82 -0.28 1.13
N THR A 12 14.67 0.45 0.41
CA THR A 12 15.27 1.70 0.87
C THR A 12 14.50 2.86 0.24
N ALA A 13 14.68 4.08 0.75
CA ALA A 13 14.12 5.27 0.09
C ALA A 13 14.57 5.36 -1.38
N GLY A 14 15.83 5.05 -1.68
CA GLY A 14 16.37 5.07 -3.04
C GLY A 14 15.71 4.02 -3.94
N SER A 15 15.61 2.77 -3.50
CA SER A 15 14.99 1.72 -4.33
C SER A 15 13.49 1.95 -4.52
N LEU A 16 12.79 2.51 -3.53
CA LEU A 16 11.39 2.91 -3.68
C LEU A 16 11.26 4.06 -4.68
N MET A 17 12.13 5.08 -4.62
CA MET A 17 12.11 6.19 -5.58
C MET A 17 12.30 5.72 -7.02
N GLU A 18 13.18 4.76 -7.29
CA GLU A 18 13.35 4.23 -8.64
C GLU A 18 12.05 3.58 -9.16
N ILE A 19 11.32 2.86 -8.31
CA ILE A 19 10.02 2.27 -8.68
C ILE A 19 8.98 3.37 -8.96
N LEU A 20 8.96 4.41 -8.12
CA LEU A 20 7.96 5.48 -8.23
C LEU A 20 8.17 6.40 -9.45
N LYS A 21 9.40 6.52 -9.96
CA LYS A 21 9.72 7.38 -11.12
C LYS A 21 9.03 6.95 -12.41
N ASP A 22 8.72 5.66 -12.54
CA ASP A 22 8.09 5.10 -13.73
C ASP A 22 6.56 5.25 -13.72
N LEU A 23 5.98 5.74 -12.62
CA LEU A 23 4.53 5.90 -12.46
C LEU A 23 4.05 7.32 -12.84
N PRO A 24 2.76 7.47 -13.23
CA PRO A 24 2.16 8.79 -13.43
C PRO A 24 2.29 9.68 -12.18
N THR A 25 2.67 10.95 -12.36
CA THR A 25 2.94 11.89 -11.26
C THR A 25 1.72 12.24 -10.43
N ASP A 26 0.53 12.04 -10.98
CA ASP A 26 -0.78 12.27 -10.36
C ASP A 26 -1.44 10.98 -9.86
N MET A 27 -0.75 9.83 -9.97
CA MET A 27 -1.26 8.55 -9.49
C MET A 27 -1.48 8.60 -7.97
N PRO A 28 -2.70 8.33 -7.48
CA PRO A 28 -2.97 8.24 -6.06
C PRO A 28 -2.13 7.15 -5.39
N VAL A 29 -1.69 7.40 -4.16
CA VAL A 29 -0.97 6.42 -3.33
C VAL A 29 -1.80 6.13 -2.09
N VAL A 30 -2.06 4.86 -1.82
CA VAL A 30 -2.80 4.40 -0.63
C VAL A 30 -2.02 3.33 0.13
N VAL A 31 -2.33 3.18 1.41
CA VAL A 31 -1.66 2.23 2.32
C VAL A 31 -2.69 1.29 2.94
N SER A 32 -2.24 0.10 3.36
CA SER A 32 -3.09 -0.81 4.15
C SER A 32 -3.62 -0.15 5.43
N GLY A 33 -4.82 -0.56 5.85
CA GLY A 33 -5.47 -0.12 7.09
C GLY A 33 -4.71 -0.48 8.37
N TYR A 34 -5.22 0.01 9.50
CA TYR A 34 -4.45 0.20 10.74
C TYR A 34 -4.85 -0.78 11.84
N GLU A 35 -3.92 -1.63 12.32
CA GLU A 35 -3.97 -2.26 13.67
C GLU A 35 -2.61 -2.79 14.23
N THR A 36 -1.42 -2.40 13.75
CA THR A 36 -0.15 -2.86 14.38
C THR A 36 1.03 -1.89 14.16
N GLY A 37 2.21 -2.22 14.70
CA GLY A 37 3.45 -1.43 14.61
C GLY A 37 4.03 -1.28 13.19
N TYR A 38 5.36 -1.26 13.06
CA TYR A 38 6.02 -1.07 11.76
C TYR A 38 6.45 -2.41 11.17
N GLU A 39 6.06 -2.66 9.92
CA GLU A 39 6.48 -3.83 9.13
C GLU A 39 7.05 -3.38 7.78
N ASN A 40 7.70 -4.31 7.07
CA ASN A 40 8.04 -4.08 5.67
C ASN A 40 6.76 -3.92 4.83
N ILE A 41 6.92 -3.34 3.64
CA ILE A 41 5.87 -3.36 2.62
C ILE A 41 6.10 -4.52 1.66
N TYR A 42 4.99 -5.06 1.14
CA TYR A 42 5.00 -5.87 -0.08
C TYR A 42 5.46 -5.03 -1.27
N PRO A 43 5.82 -5.67 -2.41
CA PRO A 43 6.05 -4.94 -3.64
C PRO A 43 4.91 -3.97 -3.96
N PRO A 44 5.20 -2.69 -4.25
CA PRO A 44 4.17 -1.73 -4.64
C PRO A 44 3.42 -2.25 -5.87
N GLN A 45 2.10 -2.16 -5.85
CA GLN A 45 1.23 -2.67 -6.91
C GLN A 45 0.21 -1.61 -7.31
N ILE A 46 -0.05 -1.48 -8.60
CA ILE A 46 -1.19 -0.70 -9.09
C ILE A 46 -2.43 -1.56 -8.96
N MET A 47 -3.44 -1.05 -8.25
CA MET A 47 -4.72 -1.73 -8.07
C MET A 47 -5.87 -0.81 -8.47
N LYS A 48 -6.96 -1.42 -8.93
CA LYS A 48 -8.23 -0.74 -9.20
C LYS A 48 -9.06 -0.75 -7.91
N LEU A 49 -9.44 0.44 -7.43
CA LEU A 49 -10.09 0.65 -6.14
C LEU A 49 -11.41 1.39 -6.27
N THR A 50 -12.27 1.24 -5.26
CA THR A 50 -13.50 2.02 -5.05
C THR A 50 -13.43 2.82 -3.75
N PHE A 51 -14.05 4.00 -3.73
CA PHE A 51 -14.06 4.91 -2.58
C PHE A 51 -15.37 4.80 -1.79
N HIS A 52 -15.26 4.49 -0.49
CA HIS A 52 -16.38 4.24 0.42
C HIS A 52 -16.25 5.13 1.66
N PRO A 53 -16.61 6.44 1.57
CA PRO A 53 -16.43 7.41 2.66
C PRO A 53 -17.21 7.06 3.93
N GLU A 54 -18.29 6.30 3.80
CA GLU A 54 -19.14 5.87 4.91
C GLU A 54 -18.61 4.60 5.61
N SER A 55 -17.47 4.04 5.16
CA SER A 55 -16.84 2.89 5.83
C SER A 55 -16.36 3.28 7.23
N ALA A 56 -16.44 2.34 8.16
CA ALA A 56 -15.87 2.55 9.48
C ALA A 56 -14.35 2.76 9.40
N TYR A 57 -13.79 3.52 10.33
CA TYR A 57 -12.37 3.91 10.28
C TYR A 57 -11.41 2.70 10.29
N TRP A 58 -11.83 1.57 10.87
CA TRP A 58 -11.04 0.33 10.91
C TRP A 58 -11.11 -0.48 9.61
N ASP A 59 -12.17 -0.30 8.80
CA ASP A 59 -12.32 -0.97 7.50
C ASP A 59 -11.58 -0.24 6.37
N GLY A 60 -11.25 1.04 6.59
CA GLY A 60 -10.65 1.91 5.58
C GLY A 60 -11.65 2.40 4.53
N GLN A 61 -11.34 3.53 3.90
CA GLN A 61 -12.22 4.17 2.92
C GLN A 61 -12.04 3.67 1.47
N PHE A 62 -11.12 2.72 1.24
CA PHE A 62 -10.81 2.21 -0.09
C PHE A 62 -10.85 0.68 -0.12
N ARG A 63 -11.43 0.11 -1.16
CA ARG A 63 -11.54 -1.35 -1.34
C ARG A 63 -11.09 -1.73 -2.75
N VAL A 64 -10.66 -2.98 -2.92
CA VAL A 64 -10.39 -3.53 -4.25
C VAL A 64 -11.71 -3.56 -5.03
N ALA A 65 -11.67 -3.06 -6.26
CA ALA A 65 -12.86 -3.00 -7.09
C ALA A 65 -13.29 -4.41 -7.52
N GLU A 66 -14.58 -4.71 -7.37
CA GLU A 66 -15.18 -5.93 -7.93
C GLU A 66 -15.37 -5.78 -9.46
N PRO A 67 -15.47 -6.89 -10.22
CA PRO A 67 -15.53 -6.85 -11.69
C PRO A 67 -16.65 -6.00 -12.29
N ASP A 68 -17.76 -5.84 -11.58
CA ASP A 68 -18.95 -5.09 -12.02
C ASP A 68 -19.00 -3.63 -11.51
N GLU A 69 -18.02 -3.20 -10.72
CA GLU A 69 -17.94 -1.82 -10.24
C GLU A 69 -17.44 -0.86 -11.35
N SER A 70 -18.21 0.20 -11.56
CA SER A 70 -17.97 1.21 -12.60
C SER A 70 -17.36 2.51 -12.10
N ASP A 71 -17.54 2.85 -10.82
CA ASP A 71 -16.96 4.05 -10.20
C ASP A 71 -15.68 3.71 -9.44
N CYS A 72 -14.60 3.64 -10.21
CA CYS A 72 -13.33 3.05 -9.79
C CYS A 72 -12.15 3.86 -10.31
N PHE A 73 -11.02 3.81 -9.61
CA PHE A 73 -9.79 4.49 -10.00
C PHE A 73 -8.56 3.59 -9.76
N GLU A 74 -7.49 3.84 -10.50
CA GLU A 74 -6.21 3.17 -10.27
C GLU A 74 -5.41 3.92 -9.20
N ALA A 75 -4.77 3.16 -8.30
CA ALA A 75 -3.89 3.70 -7.28
C ALA A 75 -2.69 2.77 -7.05
N LEU A 76 -1.57 3.36 -6.65
CA LEU A 76 -0.46 2.61 -6.11
C LEU A 76 -0.78 2.20 -4.67
N VAL A 77 -0.85 0.90 -4.40
CA VAL A 77 -1.09 0.33 -3.09
C VAL A 77 0.24 -0.08 -2.45
N LEU A 78 0.50 0.49 -1.28
CA LEU A 78 1.61 0.09 -0.40
C LEU A 78 1.06 -0.85 0.67
N GLY A 79 1.08 -2.14 0.36
CA GLY A 79 0.62 -3.20 1.24
C GLY A 79 1.61 -3.47 2.38
N ARG A 80 1.14 -3.63 3.61
CA ARG A 80 1.98 -4.06 4.74
C ARG A 80 2.19 -5.57 4.70
N GLU A 81 3.42 -6.05 4.95
CA GLU A 81 3.69 -7.48 5.13
C GLU A 81 3.05 -7.99 6.42
N GLU A 82 2.14 -8.96 6.30
CA GLU A 82 1.59 -9.66 7.45
C GLU A 82 2.58 -10.73 7.92
N ARG A 83 2.92 -10.69 9.21
CA ARG A 83 3.61 -11.78 9.88
C ARG A 83 2.59 -12.59 10.66
N TYR A 84 2.42 -13.84 10.26
CA TYR A 84 1.73 -14.82 11.10
C TYR A 84 2.71 -15.26 12.19
N ASP A 85 2.24 -15.26 13.44
CA ASP A 85 2.98 -15.84 14.58
C ASP A 85 3.31 -17.33 14.36
#